data_AF-A0A3B8WNJ0-F1
#
_entry.id   AF-A0A3B8WNJ0-F1
#
_cell.length_a   1.000
_cell.length_b   1.000
_cell.length_c   1.000
_cell.angle_alpha   90.00
_cell.angle_beta   90.00
_cell.angle_gamma   90.00
#
_symmetry.space_group_name_H-M   'P 1'
#
loop_
_entity.id
_entity.type
_entity.pdbx_description
1 polymer ?
#
loop_
_entity_poly.entity_id
_entity_poly.type
_entity_poly.pdbx_seq_one_letter_code
_entity_poly.pdbx_strand_id
1 'polypeptide(L)'
;MKPSVSITGEQEAHKVAAIFETESDANGVARVLSQDTSLDHEQVIVVRPQDQHPGEELEPENQGIWQTLVRSHLWLGIGGAVAGFIVFLILSAVGVGFIAQNGVVAAAVLAALGL
;
A
#
# COMPACT_ATOMS: atom_id res chain seq x y z
N MET A 1 -2.04 20.60 2.06
CA MET A 1 -1.05 19.54 1.76
C MET A 1 -1.35 19.00 0.36
N LYS A 2 -0.34 18.84 -0.51
CA LYS A 2 -0.54 18.24 -1.84
C LYS A 2 -0.86 16.74 -1.63
N PRO A 3 -1.90 16.17 -2.26
CA PRO A 3 -2.12 14.74 -2.16
C PRO A 3 -0.99 14.06 -2.92
N SER A 4 -0.01 13.52 -2.19
CA SER A 4 0.90 12.54 -2.75
C SER A 4 0.07 11.33 -3.12
N VAL A 5 0.10 10.93 -4.39
CA VAL A 5 -0.48 9.66 -4.82
C VAL A 5 0.26 8.56 -4.05
N SER A 6 -0.33 8.06 -2.98
CA SER A 6 0.23 6.94 -2.23
C SER A 6 -0.03 5.66 -3.03
N ILE A 7 1.04 4.90 -3.26
CA ILE A 7 0.95 3.56 -3.86
C ILE A 7 0.34 2.58 -2.84
N THR A 8 0.45 2.89 -1.55
CA THR A 8 -0.16 2.13 -0.45
C THR A 8 -1.59 2.59 -0.19
N GLY A 9 -2.43 1.67 0.26
CA GLY A 9 -3.77 1.91 0.79
C GLY A 9 -3.79 2.03 2.32
N GLU A 10 -2.66 1.81 2.98
CA GLU A 10 -2.48 2.01 4.43
C GLU A 10 -2.51 3.49 4.77
N GLN A 11 -3.24 3.87 5.83
CA GLN A 11 -3.24 5.25 6.32
C GLN A 11 -2.05 5.51 7.25
N GLU A 12 -1.59 4.50 8.00
CA GLU A 12 -0.53 4.62 9.01
C GLU A 12 0.59 3.60 8.78
N ALA A 13 1.70 4.03 8.19
CA ALA A 13 2.81 3.14 7.81
C ALA A 13 3.66 2.63 8.99
N HIS A 14 3.46 3.17 10.20
CA HIS A 14 4.31 2.89 11.36
C HIS A 14 3.48 2.73 12.63
N LYS A 15 3.83 1.74 13.46
CA LYS A 15 3.20 1.47 14.75
C LYS A 15 4.26 1.33 15.84
N VAL A 16 3.94 1.78 17.05
CA VAL A 16 4.76 1.64 18.26
C VAL A 16 3.87 1.09 19.36
N ALA A 17 4.36 0.09 20.10
CA ALA A 17 3.63 -0.55 21.19
C ALA A 17 4.42 -0.53 22.50
N ALA A 18 3.72 -0.45 23.61
CA ALA A 18 4.27 -0.57 24.96
C ALA A 18 3.41 -1.54 25.79
N ILE A 19 4.04 -2.30 26.69
CA ILE A 19 3.38 -3.26 27.56
C ILE A 19 3.38 -2.70 28.98
N PHE A 20 2.22 -2.74 29.63
CA PHE A 20 2.01 -2.27 31.00
C PHE A 20 1.52 -3.42 31.88
N GLU A 21 1.92 -3.40 33.16
CA GLU A 21 1.50 -4.41 34.13
C GLU A 21 0.04 -4.25 34.55
N THR A 22 -0.48 -3.01 34.53
CA THR A 22 -1.85 -2.70 34.95
C THR A 22 -2.63 -1.93 33.88
N GLU A 23 -3.95 -2.17 33.85
CA GLU A 23 -4.87 -1.47 32.96
C GLU A 23 -4.93 0.04 33.29
N SER A 24 -4.76 0.41 34.56
CA SER A 24 -4.74 1.80 35.00
C SER A 24 -3.56 2.56 34.40
N ASP A 25 -2.38 1.96 34.38
CA ASP A 25 -1.18 2.58 33.82
C ASP A 25 -1.30 2.74 32.30
N ALA A 26 -1.79 1.71 31.61
CA ALA A 26 -2.02 1.75 30.16
C ALA A 26 -3.00 2.86 29.77
N ASN A 27 -4.15 2.94 30.45
CA ASN A 27 -5.16 3.99 30.21
C ASN A 27 -4.64 5.39 30.57
N GLY A 28 -3.81 5.50 31.61
CA GLY A 28 -3.17 6.74 32.01
C GLY A 28 -2.26 7.27 30.89
N VAL A 29 -1.39 6.42 30.36
CA VAL A 29 -0.50 6.79 29.24
C VAL A 29 -1.28 7.10 27.97
N ALA A 30 -2.31 6.31 27.63
CA ALA A 30 -3.15 6.56 26.46
C ALA A 30 -3.82 7.94 26.52
N ARG A 31 -4.28 8.35 27.71
CA ARG A 31 -4.86 9.69 27.93
C ARG A 31 -3.82 10.80 27.74
N VAL A 32 -2.63 10.64 28.31
CA VAL A 32 -1.53 11.61 28.15
C VAL A 32 -1.15 11.74 26.68
N LEU A 33 -0.99 10.63 25.95
CA LEU A 33 -0.69 10.64 24.53
C LEU A 33 -1.75 11.38 23.72
N SER A 34 -3.03 11.13 24.00
CA SER A 34 -4.12 11.82 23.29
C SER A 34 -4.24 13.31 23.62
N GLN A 35 -3.72 13.75 24.78
CA GLN A 35 -3.79 15.14 25.23
C GLN A 35 -2.57 15.96 24.83
N ASP A 36 -1.38 15.36 24.91
CA ASP A 36 -0.10 16.05 24.75
C ASP A 36 0.48 15.89 23.34
N THR A 37 -0.13 15.06 22.49
CA THR A 37 0.27 14.88 21.09
C THR A 37 -0.88 15.20 20.13
N SER A 38 -0.57 15.23 18.83
CA SER A 38 -1.59 15.39 17.78
C SER A 38 -2.23 14.07 17.36
N LEU A 39 -2.01 12.98 18.10
CA LEU A 39 -2.59 11.67 17.80
C LEU A 39 -4.07 11.67 18.15
N ASP A 40 -4.90 11.20 17.23
CA ASP A 40 -6.33 11.02 17.46
C ASP A 40 -6.58 9.86 18.44
N HIS A 41 -7.73 9.87 19.11
CA HIS A 41 -8.18 8.74 19.93
C HIS A 41 -8.30 7.45 19.13
N GLU A 42 -8.59 7.53 17.83
CA GLU A 42 -8.62 6.36 16.93
C GLU A 42 -7.22 5.78 16.66
N GLN A 43 -6.15 6.55 16.90
CA GLN A 43 -4.75 6.13 16.71
C GLN A 43 -4.10 5.59 18.00
N VAL A 44 -4.73 5.77 19.16
CA VAL A 44 -4.21 5.34 20.47
C VAL A 44 -5.12 4.26 21.06
N ILE A 45 -4.73 3.00 20.88
CA ILE A 45 -5.53 1.83 21.25
C ILE A 45 -4.92 1.14 22.48
N VAL A 46 -5.74 0.84 23.49
CA VAL A 46 -5.37 0.04 24.67
C VAL A 46 -5.98 -1.34 24.53
N VAL A 47 -5.14 -2.35 24.27
CA VAL A 47 -5.56 -3.75 24.13
C VAL A 47 -5.48 -4.46 25.48
N ARG A 48 -6.55 -5.15 25.87
CA ARG A 48 -6.72 -5.87 27.13
C ARG A 48 -6.68 -7.39 26.89
N PRO A 49 -6.25 -8.19 27.89
CA PRO A 49 -6.22 -9.65 27.75
C PRO A 49 -7.59 -10.30 27.53
N GLN A 50 -8.69 -9.63 27.88
CA GLN A 50 -10.06 -10.14 27.73
C GLN A 50 -10.80 -9.59 26.51
N ASP A 51 -10.14 -8.80 25.67
CA ASP A 51 -10.80 -8.27 24.47
C ASP A 51 -11.15 -9.42 23.52
N GLN A 52 -12.32 -9.33 22.90
CA GLN A 52 -12.89 -10.43 22.11
C GLN A 52 -12.14 -10.64 20.78
N HIS A 53 -11.49 -9.59 20.28
CA HIS A 53 -10.79 -9.60 18.99
C HIS A 53 -9.45 -8.86 19.08
N PRO A 54 -8.49 -9.33 19.91
CA PRO A 54 -7.22 -8.62 20.12
C PRO A 54 -6.42 -8.49 18.81
N GLY A 55 -6.62 -9.40 17.85
CA GLY A 55 -6.02 -9.30 16.53
C GLY A 55 -6.50 -8.11 15.70
N GLU A 56 -7.78 -7.74 15.77
CA GLU A 56 -8.31 -6.59 15.02
C GLU A 56 -7.87 -5.26 15.65
N GLU A 57 -7.67 -5.21 16.96
CA GLU A 57 -7.17 -4.01 17.65
C GLU A 57 -5.66 -3.82 17.47
N LEU A 58 -4.89 -4.91 17.35
CA LEU A 58 -3.46 -4.87 17.03
C LEU A 58 -3.21 -4.57 15.54
N GLU A 59 -4.07 -5.09 14.66
CA GLU A 59 -3.99 -4.92 13.20
C GLU A 59 -5.30 -4.39 12.58
N PRO A 60 -5.73 -3.16 12.94
CA PRO A 60 -6.99 -2.59 12.43
C PRO A 60 -6.99 -2.37 10.90
N GLU A 61 -5.81 -2.21 10.29
CA GLU A 61 -5.66 -1.97 8.85
C GLU A 61 -5.61 -3.25 7.98
N ASN A 62 -6.17 -4.38 8.42
CA ASN A 62 -6.24 -5.58 7.57
C ASN A 62 -6.91 -5.31 6.20
N GLN A 63 -7.86 -4.36 6.16
CA GLN A 63 -8.49 -3.92 4.90
C GLN A 63 -7.54 -3.10 4.00
N GLY A 64 -6.61 -2.35 4.60
CA GLY A 64 -5.61 -1.54 3.91
C GLY A 64 -4.59 -2.38 3.15
N ILE A 65 -4.30 -3.59 3.63
CA ILE A 65 -3.39 -4.55 2.96
C ILE A 65 -3.96 -4.98 1.61
N TRP A 66 -5.25 -5.35 1.55
CA TRP A 66 -5.89 -5.72 0.29
C TRP A 66 -6.00 -4.53 -0.66
N GLN A 67 -6.33 -3.35 -0.13
CA GLN A 67 -6.39 -2.13 -0.94
C GLN A 67 -5.01 -1.73 -1.49
N THR A 68 -3.95 -1.93 -0.70
CA THR A 68 -2.55 -1.77 -1.12
C THR A 68 -2.17 -2.76 -2.21
N LEU A 69 -2.50 -4.04 -2.05
CA LEU A 69 -2.24 -5.06 -3.06
C LEU A 69 -2.88 -4.69 -4.39
N VAL A 70 -4.18 -4.35 -4.38
CA VAL A 70 -4.90 -4.00 -5.60
C VAL A 70 -4.39 -2.69 -6.21
N ARG A 71 -4.22 -1.63 -5.41
CA ARG A 71 -3.76 -0.33 -5.91
C ARG A 71 -2.36 -0.40 -6.48
N SER A 72 -1.42 -1.04 -5.79
CA SER A 72 -0.04 -1.18 -6.25
C SER A 72 0.02 -1.94 -7.57
N HIS A 73 -0.67 -3.08 -7.68
CA HIS A 73 -0.69 -3.87 -8.91
C HIS A 73 -1.37 -3.12 -10.06
N LEU A 74 -2.43 -2.37 -9.80
CA LEU A 74 -3.09 -1.58 -10.83
C LEU A 74 -2.20 -0.44 -11.33
N TRP A 75 -1.62 0.35 -10.42
CA TRP A 75 -0.75 1.47 -10.79
C TRP A 75 0.54 1.01 -11.48
N LEU A 76 1.21 0.00 -10.93
CA LEU A 76 2.43 -0.57 -11.53
C LEU A 76 2.12 -1.30 -12.84
N GLY A 77 1.00 -2.01 -12.93
CA GLY A 77 0.55 -2.69 -14.14
C GLY A 77 0.23 -1.72 -15.27
N ILE A 78 -0.50 -0.63 -14.98
CA ILE A 78 -0.77 0.42 -15.96
C ILE A 78 0.54 1.10 -16.38
N GLY A 79 1.41 1.43 -15.42
CA GLY A 79 2.71 2.03 -15.71
C GLY A 79 3.57 1.17 -16.63
N GLY A 80 3.67 -0.13 -16.33
CA GLY A 80 4.39 -1.10 -17.15
C GLY A 80 3.78 -1.26 -18.55
N ALA A 81 2.44 -1.35 -18.66
CA ALA A 81 1.77 -1.48 -19.95
C ALA A 81 2.00 -0.24 -20.84
N VAL A 82 1.98 0.96 -20.27
CA VAL A 82 2.28 2.20 -20.99
C VAL A 82 3.74 2.24 -21.44
N ALA A 83 4.68 1.90 -20.56
CA ALA A 83 6.09 1.81 -20.89
C ALA A 83 6.33 0.84 -22.05
N GLY A 84 5.72 -0.35 -21.99
CA GLY A 84 5.90 -1.35 -23.05
C GLY A 84 5.22 -1.05 -24.36
N PHE A 85 4.11 -0.32 -24.32
CA PHE A 85 3.55 0.22 -25.54
C PHE A 85 4.48 1.24 -26.20
N ILE A 86 5.14 2.10 -25.42
CA ILE A 86 6.11 3.07 -25.94
C ILE A 86 7.31 2.35 -26.57
N VAL A 87 7.87 1.35 -25.89
CA VAL A 87 8.99 0.55 -26.42
C VAL A 87 8.60 -0.20 -27.68
N PHE A 88 7.40 -0.78 -27.73
CA PHE A 88 6.85 -1.40 -28.94
C PHE A 88 6.81 -0.42 -30.12
N LEU A 89 6.31 0.81 -29.92
CA LEU A 89 6.25 1.82 -30.98
C LEU A 89 7.64 2.21 -31.48
N ILE A 90 8.61 2.38 -30.58
CA ILE A 90 10.00 2.71 -30.94
C ILE A 90 10.59 1.59 -31.79
N LEU A 91 10.49 0.34 -31.34
CA LEU A 91 11.09 -0.80 -32.04
C LEU A 91 10.39 -1.09 -33.38
N SER A 92 9.08 -0.84 -33.45
CA SER A 92 8.32 -0.90 -34.70
C SER A 92 8.80 0.17 -35.69
N ALA A 93 9.00 1.41 -35.24
CA ALA A 93 9.52 2.50 -36.07
C ALA A 93 10.95 2.26 -36.58
N VAL A 94 11.79 1.60 -35.78
CA VAL A 94 13.17 1.20 -36.17
C VAL A 94 13.16 0.01 -37.16
N GLY A 95 12.02 -0.65 -37.36
CA GLY A 95 11.87 -1.72 -38.33
C GLY A 95 12.44 -3.06 -37.85
N VAL A 96 12.43 -3.31 -36.53
CA VAL A 96 12.86 -4.61 -35.98
C VAL A 96 11.96 -5.70 -36.57
N GLY A 97 12.55 -6.57 -37.40
CA GLY A 97 11.82 -7.53 -38.22
C GLY A 97 10.85 -8.42 -37.42
N PHE A 98 11.25 -8.87 -36.23
CA PHE A 98 10.39 -9.67 -35.36
C PHE A 98 9.14 -8.92 -34.90
N ILE A 99 9.27 -7.63 -34.58
CA ILE A 99 8.17 -6.79 -34.07
C ILE A 99 7.25 -6.36 -35.22
N ALA A 100 7.83 -5.99 -36.36
CA ALA A 100 7.06 -5.61 -37.55
C ALA A 100 6.24 -6.79 -38.13
N GLN A 101 6.75 -8.02 -38.01
CA GLN A 101 6.09 -9.22 -38.54
C GLN A 101 5.14 -9.89 -37.54
N ASN A 102 5.34 -9.70 -36.24
CA ASN A 102 4.55 -10.33 -35.18
C ASN A 102 4.03 -9.29 -34.16
N GLY A 103 3.43 -8.21 -34.65
CA GLY A 103 3.06 -7.04 -33.84
C GLY A 103 2.19 -7.35 -32.62
N VAL A 104 1.20 -8.25 -32.76
CA VAL A 104 0.31 -8.64 -31.65
C VAL A 104 1.07 -9.40 -30.55
N VAL A 105 1.95 -10.32 -30.93
CA VAL A 105 2.74 -11.11 -29.98
C VAL A 105 3.79 -10.23 -29.28
N ALA A 106 4.47 -9.37 -30.04
CA ALA A 106 5.43 -8.43 -29.50
C ALA A 106 4.80 -7.45 -28.51
N ALA A 107 3.67 -6.84 -28.87
CA ALA A 107 2.94 -5.93 -28.00
C ALA A 107 2.45 -6.62 -26.72
N ALA A 108 1.95 -7.85 -26.82
CA ALA A 108 1.50 -8.61 -25.66
C ALA A 108 2.65 -8.96 -24.69
N VAL A 109 3.82 -9.38 -25.21
CA VAL A 109 4.98 -9.71 -24.38
C VAL A 109 5.57 -8.47 -23.71
N LEU A 110 5.71 -7.38 -24.45
CA LEU A 110 6.21 -6.10 -23.95
C LEU A 110 5.30 -5.54 -22.84
N ALA A 111 3.99 -5.51 -23.08
CA ALA A 111 3.02 -5.11 -22.06
C ALA A 111 3.02 -6.03 -20.82
N ALA A 112 3.11 -7.36 -21.00
CA ALA A 112 3.11 -8.32 -19.89
C ALA A 112 4.37 -8.25 -19.01
N LEU A 113 5.53 -7.93 -19.60
CA LEU A 113 6.78 -7.71 -18.89
C LEU A 113 6.89 -6.29 -18.30
N GLY A 114 5.98 -5.39 -18.67
CA GLY A 114 6.05 -3.98 -18.33
C GLY A 114 7.22 -3.25 -19.01
N LEU A 115 7.65 -3.75 -20.17
CA LEU A 115 8.85 -3.35 -20.91
C LEU A 115 8.51 -2.78 -22.26
#